data_AF-A0A821VPL9-F1
#
_entry.id   AF-A0A821VPL9-F1
#
_cell.length_a   1.000
_cell.length_b   1.000
_cell.length_c   1.000
_cell.angle_alpha   90.00
_cell.angle_beta   90.00
_cell.angle_gamma   90.00
#
_symmetry.space_group_name_H-M   'P 1'
#
loop_
_entity.id
_entity.type
_entity.pdbx_description
1 polymer ?
#
loop_
_entity_poly.entity_id
_entity_poly.type
_entity_poly.pdbx_seq_one_letter_code
_entity_poly.pdbx_strand_id
1 'polypeptide(L)'
;LDTLPIELIHQIFNSLDEQTIILSLRYVCKRFYTITNVYDCYKLNFQSISKSNFDHICRFIQPENVISLTLSDEHITPGQIQLFFSLLRIEHFTRLCSLTLIDIKENDLKQILQHVTTCKLISLSIKQKDTYNRSKITNRLLSTILEQPSLQKLTMNVIEDNT
;
A
#
# COMPACT_ATOMS: atom_id res chain seq x y z
N LEU A 1 8.60 17.79 24.24
CA LEU A 1 8.24 16.61 23.42
C LEU A 1 7.99 15.37 24.28
N ASP A 2 8.82 15.11 25.31
CA ASP A 2 8.66 13.91 26.16
C ASP A 2 7.42 13.89 27.06
N THR A 3 6.69 15.00 27.17
CA THR A 3 5.46 15.13 27.98
C THR A 3 4.18 15.25 27.15
N LEU A 4 4.26 15.31 25.82
CA LEU A 4 3.07 15.44 24.96
C LEU A 4 2.15 14.22 25.09
N PRO A 5 0.83 14.32 25.25
CA PRO A 5 -0.04 13.14 25.24
C PRO A 5 0.08 12.33 23.94
N ILE A 6 -0.05 11.00 24.01
CA ILE A 6 0.03 10.11 22.83
C ILE A 6 -1.06 10.46 21.80
N GLU A 7 -2.22 10.84 22.33
CA GLU A 7 -3.23 11.76 21.87
C GLU A 7 -2.85 12.64 20.68
N LEU A 8 -2.04 13.63 21.05
CA LEU A 8 -1.60 14.69 20.18
C LEU A 8 -0.54 14.20 19.20
N ILE A 9 0.27 13.20 19.57
CA ILE A 9 1.25 12.60 18.66
C ILE A 9 0.54 11.87 17.52
N HIS A 10 -0.52 11.12 17.82
CA HIS A 10 -1.35 10.47 16.79
C HIS A 10 -2.06 11.50 15.91
N GLN A 11 -2.54 12.62 16.48
CA GLN A 11 -3.08 13.71 15.68
C GLN A 11 -2.04 14.34 14.75
N ILE A 12 -0.80 14.54 15.22
CA ILE A 12 0.31 15.00 14.38
C ILE A 12 0.55 13.98 13.26
N PHE A 13 0.64 12.69 13.57
CA PHE A 13 0.86 11.64 12.56
C PHE A 13 -0.27 11.64 11.52
N ASN A 14 -1.53 11.79 11.93
CA ASN A 14 -2.67 11.87 11.01
C ASN A 14 -2.62 13.08 10.05
N SER A 15 -1.82 14.10 10.36
CA SER A 15 -1.66 15.30 9.54
C SER A 15 -0.44 15.25 8.61
N LEU A 16 0.40 14.21 8.72
CA LEU A 16 1.63 14.06 7.97
C LEU A 16 1.53 12.87 7.00
N ASP A 17 2.34 12.91 5.95
CA ASP A 17 2.52 11.75 5.07
C ASP A 17 3.39 10.68 5.75
N GLU A 18 3.21 9.43 5.32
CA GLU A 18 3.87 8.27 5.89
C GLU A 18 5.39 8.30 5.71
N GLN A 19 5.88 8.92 4.63
CA GLN A 19 7.32 9.07 4.42
C GLN A 19 7.90 10.00 5.49
N THR A 20 7.25 11.12 5.77
CA THR A 20 7.66 12.04 6.85
C THR A 20 7.64 11.36 8.22
N ILE A 21 6.62 10.54 8.52
CA ILE A 21 6.55 9.82 9.80
C ILE A 21 7.71 8.83 9.93
N ILE A 22 7.93 7.98 8.90
CA ILE A 22 8.88 6.86 8.96
C ILE A 22 10.33 7.33 8.80
N LEU A 23 10.59 8.26 7.88
CA LEU A 23 11.93 8.67 7.46
C LEU A 23 12.46 9.89 8.21
N SER A 24 11.58 10.73 8.77
CA SER A 24 11.98 11.96 9.47
C SER A 24 11.66 11.87 10.96
N LEU A 25 10.37 11.82 11.34
CA LEU A 25 9.95 11.93 12.74
C LEU A 25 10.50 10.83 13.62
N ARG A 26 10.57 9.60 13.10
CA ARG A 26 11.12 8.45 13.80
C ARG A 26 12.51 8.69 14.39
N TYR A 27 13.34 9.49 13.71
CA TYR A 27 14.73 9.73 14.10
C TYR A 27 14.93 10.98 14.97
N VAL A 28 13.87 11.75 15.24
CA VAL A 28 13.96 12.99 16.02
C VAL A 28 14.22 12.70 17.51
N CYS A 29 13.52 11.74 18.10
CA CYS A 29 13.77 11.32 19.48
C CYS A 29 13.31 9.88 19.76
N LYS A 30 13.80 9.29 20.86
CA LYS A 30 13.44 7.92 21.31
C LYS A 30 11.93 7.72 21.45
N ARG A 31 11.21 8.77 21.86
CA ARG A 31 9.76 8.72 22.03
C ARG A 31 9.04 8.56 20.69
N PHE A 32 9.37 9.38 19.70
CA PHE A 32 8.81 9.20 18.36
C PHE A 32 9.23 7.87 17.74
N TYR A 33 10.49 7.45 17.89
CA TYR A 33 10.92 6.12 17.47
C TYR A 33 10.01 5.01 18.02
N THR A 34 9.71 5.05 19.32
CA THR A 34 8.86 4.06 19.99
C THR A 34 7.42 4.12 19.47
N ILE A 35 6.87 5.33 19.33
CA ILE A 35 5.48 5.52 18.89
C ILE A 35 5.30 5.11 17.43
N THR A 36 6.22 5.51 16.55
CA THR A 36 6.24 5.08 15.15
C THR A 36 6.27 3.55 15.03
N ASN A 37 7.00 2.85 15.90
CA ASN A 37 7.05 1.37 15.85
C ASN A 37 5.74 0.68 16.28
N VAL A 38 4.89 1.36 17.06
CA VAL A 38 3.58 0.82 17.49
C VAL A 38 2.40 1.50 16.78
N TYR A 39 2.66 2.47 15.92
CA TYR A 39 1.65 3.12 15.11
C TYR A 39 1.15 2.15 14.06
N ASP A 40 -0.17 2.02 13.98
CA ASP A 40 -0.82 0.87 13.39
C ASP A 40 -1.85 1.23 12.31
N CYS A 41 -1.79 2.50 11.88
CA CYS A 41 -2.72 3.12 10.94
C CYS A 41 -2.00 3.68 9.70
N TYR A 42 -0.92 3.04 9.24
CA TYR A 42 -0.16 3.50 8.08
C TYR A 42 -0.97 3.41 6.77
N LYS A 43 -0.96 4.48 5.98
CA LYS A 43 -1.55 4.53 4.63
C LYS A 43 -0.45 4.71 3.58
N LEU A 44 0.32 3.65 3.36
CA LEU A 44 1.47 3.72 2.46
C LEU A 44 1.06 4.04 1.03
N ASN A 45 1.61 5.13 0.50
CA ASN A 45 1.49 5.48 -0.90
C ASN A 45 2.84 5.39 -1.62
N PHE A 46 2.99 4.36 -2.46
CA PHE A 46 4.18 4.18 -3.29
C PHE A 46 4.02 4.70 -4.72
N GLN A 47 2.95 5.45 -5.01
CA GLN A 47 2.87 6.18 -6.26
C GLN A 47 3.95 7.28 -6.31
N SER A 48 4.77 7.26 -7.35
CA SER A 48 5.82 8.26 -7.61
C SER A 48 6.87 8.43 -6.48
N ILE A 49 7.01 7.43 -5.60
CA ILE A 49 8.03 7.45 -4.54
C ILE A 49 9.43 7.21 -5.13
N SER A 50 10.46 7.86 -4.56
CA SER A 50 11.83 7.53 -4.95
C SER A 50 12.21 6.11 -4.54
N LYS A 51 13.06 5.45 -5.32
CA LYS A 51 13.55 4.09 -4.99
C LYS A 51 14.21 4.02 -3.61
N SER A 52 14.99 5.05 -3.25
CA SER A 52 15.63 5.13 -1.93
C SER A 52 14.62 5.22 -0.78
N ASN A 53 13.56 6.04 -0.92
CA ASN A 53 12.53 6.14 0.11
C ASN A 53 11.72 4.85 0.19
N PHE A 54 11.40 4.24 -0.95
CA PHE A 54 10.73 2.94 -1.00
C PHE A 54 11.52 1.86 -0.24
N ASP A 55 12.81 1.72 -0.53
CA ASP A 55 13.68 0.75 0.13
C ASP A 55 13.77 0.98 1.64
N HIS A 56 13.89 2.25 2.05
CA HIS A 56 13.90 2.58 3.48
C HIS A 56 12.57 2.25 4.16
N ILE A 57 11.44 2.60 3.57
CA ILE A 57 10.12 2.32 4.15
C ILE A 57 9.93 0.81 4.28
N CYS A 58 10.24 0.03 3.24
CA CYS A 58 10.07 -1.42 3.26
C CYS A 58 10.95 -2.12 4.33
N ARG A 59 12.08 -1.53 4.72
CA ARG A 59 12.93 -2.06 5.80
C ARG A 59 12.37 -1.84 7.21
N PHE A 60 11.48 -0.87 7.37
CA PHE A 60 11.04 -0.41 8.69
C PHE A 60 9.57 -0.66 8.96
N ILE A 61 8.76 -0.77 7.91
CA ILE A 61 7.34 -1.02 8.08
C ILE A 61 7.10 -2.46 8.55
N GLN A 62 6.19 -2.61 9.52
CA GLN A 62 5.57 -3.88 9.84
C GLN A 62 4.29 -4.00 9.01
N PRO A 63 4.16 -5.01 8.12
CA PRO A 63 2.97 -5.18 7.27
C PRO A 63 1.65 -5.17 8.03
N GLU A 64 1.64 -5.68 9.25
CA GLU A 64 0.47 -5.75 10.13
C GLU A 64 -0.04 -4.37 10.54
N ASN A 65 0.80 -3.33 10.49
CA ASN A 65 0.46 -1.96 10.86
C ASN A 65 -0.06 -1.11 9.69
N VAL A 66 -0.21 -1.71 8.50
CA VAL A 66 -0.63 -1.03 7.28
C VAL A 66 -2.11 -1.28 7.02
N ILE A 67 -2.89 -0.19 6.96
CA ILE A 67 -4.34 -0.24 6.71
C ILE A 67 -4.70 0.12 5.26
N SER A 68 -3.82 0.87 4.58
CA SER A 68 -3.97 1.23 3.18
C SER A 68 -2.64 1.13 2.45
N LEU A 69 -2.66 0.58 1.24
CA LEU A 69 -1.49 0.41 0.40
C LEU A 69 -1.79 0.83 -1.03
N THR A 70 -0.94 1.70 -1.59
CA THR A 70 -0.92 2.00 -3.03
C THR A 70 0.38 1.47 -3.61
N LEU A 71 0.27 0.56 -4.58
CA LEU A 71 1.38 0.02 -5.37
C LEU A 71 1.32 0.58 -6.79
N SER A 72 2.46 1.01 -7.33
CA SER A 72 2.56 1.56 -8.69
C SER A 72 3.78 1.02 -9.43
N ASP A 73 3.60 0.54 -10.66
CA ASP A 73 4.72 0.22 -11.58
C ASP A 73 4.81 1.25 -12.73
N GLU A 74 4.32 2.47 -12.50
CA GLU A 74 4.41 3.59 -13.45
C GLU A 74 5.88 3.95 -13.78
N HIS A 75 6.10 4.75 -14.83
CA HIS A 75 7.44 5.08 -15.36
C HIS A 75 8.44 5.67 -14.35
N ILE A 76 7.95 6.27 -13.26
CA ILE A 76 8.78 6.86 -12.21
C ILE A 76 9.33 5.75 -11.27
N THR A 77 8.65 4.60 -11.18
CA THR A 77 8.96 3.50 -10.27
C THR A 77 9.03 2.13 -10.97
N PRO A 78 9.77 1.98 -12.08
CA PRO A 78 9.80 0.72 -12.82
C PRO A 78 10.45 -0.39 -12.01
N GLY A 79 9.80 -1.54 -11.96
CA GLY A 79 10.31 -2.72 -11.24
C GLY A 79 10.02 -2.70 -9.74
N GLN A 80 9.25 -1.71 -9.26
CA GLN A 80 8.95 -1.55 -7.83
C GLN A 80 8.15 -2.74 -7.28
N ILE A 81 7.30 -3.34 -8.11
CA ILE A 81 6.44 -4.45 -7.68
C ILE A 81 7.25 -5.72 -7.41
N GLN A 82 8.21 -6.03 -8.27
CA GLN A 82 9.08 -7.18 -8.03
C GLN A 82 9.95 -6.95 -6.78
N LEU A 83 10.42 -5.71 -6.57
CA LEU A 83 11.15 -5.36 -5.35
C LEU A 83 10.26 -5.46 -4.10
N PHE A 84 9.03 -4.96 -4.17
CA PHE A 84 8.03 -5.09 -3.10
C PHE A 84 7.88 -6.55 -2.70
N PHE A 85 7.67 -7.46 -3.66
CA PHE A 85 7.49 -8.89 -3.39
C PHE A 85 8.75 -9.60 -2.87
N SER A 86 9.93 -9.07 -3.16
CA SER A 86 11.19 -9.61 -2.58
C SER A 86 11.38 -9.20 -1.12
N LEU A 87 10.76 -8.10 -0.68
CA LEU A 87 10.91 -7.56 0.66
C LEU A 87 9.73 -7.95 1.56
N LEU A 88 8.51 -7.95 1.02
CA LEU A 88 7.26 -8.04 1.76
C LEU A 88 6.30 -9.03 1.10
N ARG A 89 5.50 -9.70 1.93
CA ARG A 89 4.43 -10.61 1.47
C ARG A 89 3.08 -9.98 1.78
N ILE A 90 2.20 -9.94 0.79
CA ILE A 90 0.86 -9.33 0.93
C ILE A 90 0.03 -10.01 2.02
N GLU A 91 0.24 -11.31 2.21
CA GLU A 91 -0.43 -12.13 3.23
C GLU A 91 -0.17 -11.62 4.66
N HIS A 92 0.96 -10.93 4.89
CA HIS A 92 1.31 -10.37 6.19
C HIS A 92 0.57 -9.06 6.50
N PHE A 93 -0.08 -8.45 5.50
CA PHE A 93 -0.86 -7.23 5.67
C PHE A 93 -2.25 -7.55 6.24
N THR A 94 -2.29 -8.13 7.43
CA THR A 94 -3.49 -8.68 8.08
C THR A 94 -4.56 -7.63 8.38
N ARG A 95 -4.18 -6.35 8.45
CA ARG A 95 -5.06 -5.20 8.69
C ARG A 95 -5.35 -4.38 7.44
N LEU A 96 -4.92 -4.84 6.27
CA LEU A 96 -5.15 -4.11 5.02
C LEU A 96 -6.64 -4.05 4.72
N CYS A 97 -7.14 -2.82 4.64
CA CYS A 97 -8.53 -2.51 4.33
C CYS A 97 -8.67 -1.84 2.97
N SER A 98 -7.62 -1.18 2.48
CA SER A 98 -7.64 -0.43 1.22
C SER A 98 -6.43 -0.78 0.37
N LEU A 99 -6.67 -1.20 -0.87
CA LEU A 99 -5.61 -1.50 -1.83
C LEU A 99 -5.84 -0.73 -3.13
N THR A 100 -4.83 0.02 -3.57
CA THR A 100 -4.80 0.67 -4.88
C THR A 100 -3.64 0.11 -5.70
N LEU A 101 -3.94 -0.36 -6.90
CA LEU A 101 -3.00 -0.94 -7.84
C LEU A 101 -2.95 -0.07 -9.09
N ILE A 102 -1.76 0.41 -9.45
CA ILE A 102 -1.57 1.36 -10.55
C ILE A 102 -0.55 0.80 -11.55
N ASP A 103 -0.97 0.68 -12.81
CA ASP A 103 -0.14 0.23 -13.95
C ASP A 103 0.60 -1.10 -13.71
N ILE A 104 -0.01 -2.01 -12.94
CA ILE A 104 0.58 -3.30 -12.58
C ILE A 104 0.45 -4.29 -13.74
N LYS A 105 1.56 -4.92 -14.12
CA LYS A 105 1.60 -5.99 -15.12
C LYS A 105 0.70 -7.16 -14.72
N GLU A 106 0.09 -7.80 -15.71
CA GLU A 106 -0.90 -8.86 -15.50
C GLU A 106 -0.42 -10.02 -14.59
N ASN A 107 0.83 -10.46 -14.74
CA ASN A 107 1.38 -11.54 -13.90
C ASN A 107 1.49 -11.13 -12.43
N ASP A 108 1.99 -9.93 -12.18
CA ASP A 108 2.11 -9.38 -10.84
C ASP A 108 0.72 -9.10 -10.24
N LEU A 109 -0.20 -8.54 -11.03
CA LEU A 109 -1.59 -8.32 -10.63
C LEU A 109 -2.25 -9.63 -10.20
N LYS A 110 -2.11 -10.69 -10.99
CA LYS A 110 -2.63 -12.03 -10.65
C LYS A 110 -2.07 -12.51 -9.31
N GLN A 111 -0.76 -12.39 -9.09
CA GLN A 111 -0.13 -12.75 -7.83
C GLN A 111 -0.70 -11.94 -6.66
N ILE A 112 -0.84 -10.61 -6.82
CA ILE A 112 -1.46 -9.74 -5.81
C ILE A 112 -2.86 -10.25 -5.47
N LEU A 113 -3.73 -10.39 -6.46
CA LEU A 113 -5.13 -10.73 -6.25
C LEU A 113 -5.31 -12.10 -5.61
N GLN A 114 -4.41 -13.07 -5.86
CA GLN A 114 -4.45 -14.37 -5.18
C GLN A 114 -4.32 -14.23 -3.66
N HIS A 115 -3.39 -13.40 -3.19
CA HIS A 115 -3.14 -13.25 -1.75
C HIS A 115 -4.12 -12.29 -1.07
N VAL A 116 -4.58 -11.27 -1.79
CA VAL A 116 -5.52 -10.27 -1.28
C VAL A 116 -6.89 -10.86 -0.93
N THR A 117 -7.27 -12.00 -1.52
CA THR A 117 -8.50 -12.72 -1.13
C THR A 117 -8.54 -13.14 0.35
N THR A 118 -7.39 -13.17 1.02
CA THR A 118 -7.30 -13.45 2.47
C THR A 118 -7.47 -12.20 3.34
N CYS A 119 -7.31 -11.01 2.76
CA CYS A 119 -7.47 -9.74 3.45
C CYS A 119 -8.96 -9.36 3.55
N LYS A 120 -9.32 -8.64 4.63
CA LYS A 120 -10.66 -8.06 4.80
C LYS A 120 -10.74 -6.70 4.10
N LEU A 121 -10.54 -6.68 2.79
CA LEU A 121 -10.58 -5.43 2.03
C LEU A 121 -11.97 -4.81 2.10
N ILE A 122 -11.97 -3.50 2.36
CA ILE A 122 -13.12 -2.60 2.26
C ILE A 122 -13.12 -1.91 0.90
N SER A 123 -11.93 -1.56 0.39
CA SER A 123 -11.77 -0.93 -0.92
C SER A 123 -10.66 -1.57 -1.75
N LEU A 124 -10.98 -1.82 -3.03
CA LEU A 124 -10.01 -2.18 -4.06
C LEU A 124 -10.13 -1.20 -5.23
N SER A 125 -9.01 -0.65 -5.66
CA SER A 125 -8.91 0.23 -6.83
C SER A 125 -7.85 -0.29 -7.78
N ILE A 126 -8.21 -0.52 -9.04
CA ILE A 126 -7.30 -0.97 -10.08
C ILE A 126 -7.31 0.07 -11.19
N LYS A 127 -6.16 0.70 -11.42
CA LYS A 127 -5.94 1.67 -12.48
C LYS A 127 -4.91 1.09 -13.45
N GLN A 128 -5.28 0.91 -14.71
CA GLN A 128 -4.42 0.32 -15.73
C GLN A 128 -4.38 1.21 -16.97
N LYS A 129 -3.26 1.23 -17.68
CA LYS A 129 -3.23 1.76 -19.04
C LYS A 129 -4.01 0.84 -19.97
N ASP A 130 -4.62 1.42 -21.02
CA ASP A 130 -5.57 0.78 -21.93
C ASP A 130 -5.01 -0.45 -22.69
N THR A 131 -3.71 -0.69 -22.59
CA THR A 131 -2.97 -1.67 -23.38
C THR A 131 -2.90 -3.08 -22.77
N TYR A 132 -3.39 -3.30 -21.55
CA TYR A 132 -3.30 -4.59 -20.89
C TYR A 132 -4.54 -5.47 -21.11
N ASN A 133 -4.41 -6.49 -21.95
CA ASN A 133 -5.40 -7.57 -22.05
C ASN A 133 -5.44 -8.39 -20.75
N ARG A 134 -6.50 -8.23 -19.95
CA ARG A 134 -6.70 -9.04 -18.73
C ARG A 134 -6.96 -10.50 -19.06
N SER A 135 -6.30 -11.40 -18.33
CA SER A 135 -6.52 -12.83 -18.47
C SER A 135 -7.85 -13.26 -17.83
N LYS A 136 -8.40 -14.40 -18.31
CA LYS A 136 -9.56 -15.05 -17.67
C LYS A 136 -9.32 -15.37 -16.18
N ILE A 137 -8.07 -15.64 -15.80
CA ILE A 137 -7.70 -15.97 -14.43
C ILE A 137 -7.84 -14.75 -13.53
N THR A 138 -7.35 -13.59 -13.97
CA THR A 138 -7.50 -12.31 -13.25
C THR A 138 -8.96 -11.95 -13.10
N ASN A 139 -9.78 -12.13 -14.15
CA ASN A 139 -11.23 -11.91 -14.04
C ASN A 139 -11.87 -12.83 -13.00
N ARG A 140 -11.48 -14.12 -12.95
CA ARG A 140 -11.97 -15.05 -11.92
C ARG A 140 -11.57 -14.60 -10.51
N LEU A 141 -10.33 -14.16 -10.30
CA LEU A 141 -9.87 -13.67 -9.00
C LEU A 141 -10.63 -12.41 -8.57
N LEU A 142 -10.90 -11.50 -9.51
CA LEU A 142 -11.74 -10.32 -9.25
C LEU A 142 -13.17 -10.72 -8.86
N SER A 143 -13.76 -11.73 -9.52
CA SER A 143 -15.05 -12.27 -9.11
C SER A 143 -15.01 -12.81 -7.67
N THR A 144 -13.97 -13.54 -7.28
CA THR A 144 -13.81 -14.02 -5.90
C THR A 144 -13.68 -12.87 -4.90
N ILE A 145 -13.00 -11.78 -5.27
CA ILE A 145 -12.89 -10.58 -4.41
C ILE A 145 -14.25 -9.88 -4.28
N LEU A 146 -15.04 -9.82 -5.36
CA LEU A 146 -16.39 -9.25 -5.36
C LEU A 146 -17.36 -10.01 -4.45
N GLU A 147 -17.13 -11.30 -4.21
CA GLU A 147 -17.92 -12.13 -3.30
C GLU A 147 -17.58 -11.87 -1.82
N GLN A 148 -16.52 -11.11 -1.52
CA GLN A 148 -16.13 -10.83 -0.13
C GLN A 148 -17.13 -9.89 0.55
N PRO A 149 -17.68 -10.24 1.72
CA PRO A 149 -18.68 -9.43 2.41
C PRO A 149 -18.14 -8.11 2.97
N SER A 150 -16.82 -7.99 3.13
CA SER A 150 -16.18 -6.76 3.62
C SER A 150 -16.05 -5.70 2.53
N LEU A 151 -16.09 -6.08 1.25
CA LEU A 151 -15.79 -5.18 0.14
C LEU A 151 -16.98 -4.24 -0.10
N GLN A 152 -16.74 -2.94 0.05
CA GLN A 152 -17.75 -1.90 -0.12
C GLN A 152 -17.51 -1.07 -1.37
N LYS A 153 -16.26 -1.01 -1.85
CA LYS A 153 -15.88 -0.18 -3.00
C LYS A 153 -14.91 -0.91 -3.92
N LEU A 154 -15.35 -1.15 -5.15
CA LEU A 154 -14.48 -1.53 -6.26
C LEU A 154 -14.42 -0.38 -7.27
N THR A 155 -13.23 -0.01 -7.71
CA THR A 155 -13.03 0.95 -8.79
C THR A 155 -12.06 0.36 -9.81
N MET A 156 -12.45 0.43 -11.09
CA MET A 156 -11.62 -0.02 -12.21
C MET A 156 -11.57 1.10 -13.24
N ASN A 157 -10.40 1.70 -13.41
CA ASN A 157 -10.22 2.85 -14.30
C ASN A 157 -9.13 2.56 -15.34
N VAL A 158 -9.36 3.07 -16.54
CA VAL A 158 -8.31 3.23 -17.54
C VAL A 158 -7.57 4.53 -17.27
N ILE A 159 -6.24 4.50 -17.26
CA ILE A 159 -5.39 5.69 -17.17
C ILE A 159 -5.10 6.14 -18.61
N GLU A 160 -5.53 7.35 -18.96
CA GLU A 160 -5.14 8.00 -20.20
C GLU A 160 -3.76 8.63 -20.02
N ASP A 161 -2.83 8.35 -20.96
CA ASP A 161 -1.54 9.04 -20.99
C ASP A 161 -1.79 10.48 -21.44
N ASN A 162 -1.72 11.43 -20.51
CA ASN A 162 -1.59 12.84 -20.86
C ASN A 162 -0.19 13.05 -21.42
N THR A 163 -0.04 12.92 -22.74
CA THR A 163 1.14 13.32 -23.52
C THR A 163 1.45 14.80 -23.35
#